data_AF-A0A932GWP4-F1
#
_entry.id   AF-A0A932GWP4-F1
#
_cell.length_a   1.000
_cell.length_b   1.000
_cell.length_c   1.000
_cell.angle_alpha   90.00
_cell.angle_beta   90.00
_cell.angle_gamma   90.00
#
_symmetry.space_group_name_H-M   'P 1'
#
loop_
_entity.id
_entity.type
_entity.pdbx_description
1 polymer ?
#
loop_
_entity_poly.entity_id
_entity_poly.type
_entity_poly.pdbx_seq_one_letter_code
_entity_poly.pdbx_strand_id
1 'polypeptide(L)' 'LTLENGEEVSIIVGDRTPDGKAFYVKAPDTNDVALVDYTWYEVLERLVKEPPYALPSAD' A
#
# COMPACT_ATOMS: atom_id res chain seq x y z
N LEU A 1 -6.92 1.75 1.85
CA LEU A 1 -6.73 0.97 3.08
C LEU A 1 -7.31 1.76 4.23
N THR A 2 -8.20 1.16 5.01
CA THR A 2 -8.84 1.85 6.15
C THR A 2 -8.05 1.54 7.42
N LEU A 3 -7.62 2.59 8.13
CA LEU A 3 -6.88 2.51 9.38
C LEU A 3 -7.83 2.28 10.56
N GLU A 4 -7.31 1.86 11.71
CA GLU A 4 -8.10 1.61 12.93
C GLU A 4 -8.86 2.85 13.42
N ASN A 5 -8.36 4.05 13.11
CA ASN A 5 -9.02 5.32 13.41
C ASN A 5 -10.15 5.67 12.41
N GLY A 6 -10.44 4.80 11.43
CA GLY A 6 -11.45 4.99 10.41
C GLY A 6 -11.01 5.83 9.20
N GLU A 7 -9.77 6.32 9.18
CA GLU A 7 -9.25 7.08 8.04
C GLU A 7 -8.90 6.16 6.87
N GLU A 8 -9.14 6.62 5.65
CA GLU A 8 -8.74 5.91 4.44
C GLU A 8 -7.46 6.48 3.86
N VAL A 9 -6.44 5.64 3.76
CA VAL A 9 -5.24 5.91 2.98
C VAL A 9 -5.40 5.31 1.60
N SER A 10 -5.37 6.16 0.59
CA SER A 10 -5.41 5.79 -0.82
C SER A 10 -4.12 6.19 -1.50
N ILE A 11 -3.56 5.28 -2.29
CA ILE A 11 -2.38 5.53 -3.13
C ILE A 11 -2.64 4.93 -4.50
N ILE A 12 -2.26 5.66 -5.54
CA ILE A 12 -2.28 5.16 -6.92
C ILE A 12 -0.88 4.65 -7.21
N VAL A 13 -0.76 3.38 -7.58
CA VAL A 13 0.52 2.72 -7.83
C VAL A 13 0.70 2.54 -9.33
N GLY A 14 1.84 3.00 -9.85
CA GLY A 14 2.27 2.79 -11.22
C GLY A 14 3.29 1.66 -11.33
N ASP A 15 4.07 1.69 -12.40
CA ASP A 15 5.04 0.64 -12.70
C ASP A 15 6.22 0.61 -11.73
N ARG A 16 6.90 -0.54 -11.68
CA ARG A 16 8.20 -0.70 -11.04
C ARG A 16 9.26 0.10 -11.80
N THR A 17 10.19 0.71 -11.07
CA THR A 17 11.32 1.43 -11.67
C THR A 17 12.17 0.48 -12.53
N PRO A 18 12.85 0.97 -13.59
CA PRO A 18 13.64 0.12 -14.49
C PRO A 18 14.73 -0.69 -13.79
N ASP A 19 15.27 -0.19 -12.68
CA ASP A 19 16.26 -0.89 -11.85
C ASP A 19 15.65 -1.89 -10.86
N GLY A 20 14.31 -1.97 -10.80
CA GLY A 20 13.57 -2.87 -9.94
C GLY A 20 13.54 -2.50 -8.46
N LYS A 21 14.06 -1.34 -8.05
CA LYS A 21 14.22 -1.02 -6.63
C LYS A 21 13.02 -0.31 -6.00
N ALA A 22 12.13 0.26 -6.80
CA ALA A 22 10.98 0.98 -6.28
C ALA A 22 9.76 0.88 -7.22
N PHE A 23 8.63 1.40 -6.76
CA PHE A 23 7.42 1.65 -7.54
C PHE A 23 7.12 3.14 -7.55
N TYR A 24 6.63 3.65 -8.69
CA TYR A 24 6.07 5.00 -8.74
C TYR A 24 4.72 5.02 -8.04
N VAL A 25 4.49 6.01 -7.16
CA VAL A 25 3.21 6.18 -6.48
C VAL A 25 2.75 7.62 -6.52
N LYS A 26 1.44 7.82 -6.43
CA LYS A 26 0.79 9.12 -6.33
C LYS A 26 -0.23 9.12 -5.21
N ALA A 27 -0.31 10.20 -4.43
CA ALA A 27 -1.49 10.44 -3.63
C ALA A 27 -2.67 10.83 -4.55
N PRO A 28 -3.91 10.49 -4.18
CA PRO A 28 -5.10 11.02 -4.85
C PRO A 28 -5.04 12.55 -4.90
N ASP A 29 -5.52 13.11 -6.00
CA ASP A 29 -5.68 14.57 -6.19
C ASP A 29 -4.40 15.42 -6.14
N THR A 30 -3.21 14.81 -6.08
CA THR A 30 -1.93 15.50 -6.28
C THR A 30 -1.35 15.23 -7.67
N ASN A 31 -0.37 16.03 -8.09
CA ASN A 31 0.46 15.73 -9.26
C ASN A 31 1.86 15.20 -8.89
N ASP A 32 2.14 15.09 -7.58
CA ASP A 32 3.44 14.70 -7.09
C ASP A 32 3.61 13.19 -7.17
N VAL A 33 4.64 12.76 -7.89
CA VAL A 33 5.02 11.35 -7.99
C VAL A 33 6.16 11.10 -7.02
N ALA A 34 5.98 10.09 -6.16
CA ALA A 34 6.99 9.62 -5.24
C ALA A 34 7.45 8.19 -5.59
N LEU A 35 8.51 7.75 -4.94
CA LEU A 35 8.99 6.38 -5.00
C LEU A 35 8.69 5.65 -3.69
N VAL A 36 8.18 4.43 -3.79
CA VAL A 36 8.09 3.49 -2.67
C VAL A 36 9.06 2.35 -2.93
N ASP A 37 9.96 2.10 -1.98
CA ASP A 37 10.88 0.97 -2.04
C ASP A 37 10.11 -0.35 -2.22
N TYR A 38 10.62 -1.24 -3.08
CA TYR A 38 9.91 -2.47 -3.45
C TYR A 38 9.57 -3.35 -2.24
N THR A 39 10.43 -3.38 -1.21
CA THR A 39 10.20 -4.19 0.00
C THR A 39 8.98 -3.74 0.78
N TRP A 40 8.69 -2.44 0.75
CA TRP A 40 7.49 -1.87 1.37
C TRP A 40 6.26 -2.01 0.49
N TYR A 41 6.41 -1.82 -0.83
CA TYR A 41 5.29 -2.01 -1.76
C TYR A 41 4.70 -3.43 -1.65
N GLU A 42 5.55 -4.46 -1.59
CA GLU A 42 5.10 -5.85 -1.44
C GLU A 42 4.30 -6.09 -0.14
N VAL A 43 4.67 -5.40 0.95
CA VAL A 43 3.91 -5.46 2.21
C VAL A 43 2.53 -4.80 2.04
N LEU A 44 2.49 -3.59 1.46
CA LEU A 44 1.24 -2.86 1.22
C LEU A 44 0.29 -3.62 0.30
N GLU A 45 0.83 -4.21 -0.78
CA GLU A 45 0.06 -5.03 -1.71
C GLU A 45 -0.53 -6.27 -1.02
N ARG A 46 0.26 -6.95 -0.18
CA ARG A 46 -0.22 -8.10 0.59
C ARG A 46 -1.30 -7.73 1.59
N LEU A 47 -1.23 -6.58 2.25
CA LEU A 47 -2.32 -6.13 3.13
C LEU A 47 -3.65 -5.97 2.39
N VAL A 48 -3.61 -5.62 1.10
CA VAL A 48 -4.81 -5.51 0.26
C VAL A 48 -5.29 -6.87 -0.25
N LYS A 49 -4.37 -7.73 -0.72
CA LYS A 49 -4.72 -9.04 -1.31
C LYS A 49 -4.96 -10.13 -0.28
N GLU A 50 -4.27 -10.07 0.84
CA GLU A 50 -4.23 -11.03 1.94
C GLU A 50 -4.33 -10.28 3.27
N PRO A 51 -5.45 -9.58 3.53
CA PRO A 51 -5.62 -8.84 4.78
C PRO A 51 -5.47 -9.78 5.99
N PRO A 52 -4.64 -9.41 6.98
CA PRO A 52 -4.49 -10.22 8.18
C PRO A 52 -5.76 -10.09 9.01
N TYR A 53 -6.65 -11.08 8.92
CA TYR A 53 -7.80 -11.16 9.80
C TYR A 53 -7.34 -11.64 11.18
N ALA A 54 -7.78 -10.92 12.23
CA ALA A 54 -7.71 -11.49 13.56
C ALA A 54 -8.52 -12.80 13.58
N LEU A 55 -7.95 -13.86 14.15
CA LEU A 55 -8.74 -15.05 14.46
C LEU A 55 -9.86 -14.63 15.43
N PRO A 56 -11.10 -15.10 15.25
CA PRO A 56 -12.15 -14.83 16.22
C PRO A 56 -11.67 -15.21 17.61
N SER A 57 -11.88 -14.34 18.59
CA SER A 57 -11.63 -14.67 19.99
C SER A 57 -12.42 -15.94 20.31
N ALA A 58 -11.73 -16.98 20.75
CA ALA A 58 -12.40 -18.18 21.24
C ALA A 58 -13.08 -17.81 22.57
N ASP A 59 -14.40 -17.69 22.55
CA ASP A 59 -15.25 -17.56 23.74
C ASP A 59 -15.15 -18.80 24.64
#